data_AF-A0A7J8H5F6-F1
#
_entry.id   AF-A0A7J8H5F6-F1
#
_cell.length_a   1.000
_cell.length_b   1.000
_cell.length_c   1.000
_cell.angle_alpha   90.00
_cell.angle_beta   90.00
_cell.angle_gamma   90.00
#
_symmetry.space_group_name_H-M   'P 1'
#
loop_
_entity.id
_entity.type
_entity.pdbx_description
1 polymer ?
#
loop_
_entity_poly.entity_id
_entity_poly.type
_entity_poly.pdbx_seq_one_letter_code
_entity_poly.pdbx_strand_id
1 'polypeptide(L)'
;MMAILFLIGQGMEKPEIIDELLNIEKNPQKPQYSMAVEFPLVLYDCKFENIKWIYDREVHEFNVTHLQQQWANQAVKTHMLYSMLQGLDSVAVPCGAGPKTEGVIEWRNVKPSVIKQTSAFVEGVKMRTYKPLMHRPKCQGLESRIQHFVRRGRIEHPRLFYEEETEAKRDCNDTLVEEGTILEKPTKRVCVATESKSII
;
A
#
# COMPACT_ATOMS: atom_id res chain seq x y z
N MET A 1 -5.99 -1.99 -1.35
CA MET A 1 -6.98 -2.71 -2.19
C MET A 1 -6.60 -4.15 -2.48
N MET A 2 -5.37 -4.44 -2.91
CA MET A 2 -4.96 -5.79 -3.35
C MET A 2 -5.30 -6.94 -2.38
N ALA A 3 -5.15 -6.75 -1.07
CA ALA A 3 -5.48 -7.79 -0.09
C ALA A 3 -6.95 -8.25 -0.15
N ILE A 4 -7.89 -7.35 -0.47
CA ILE A 4 -9.30 -7.69 -0.62
C ILE A 4 -9.52 -8.48 -1.92
N LEU A 5 -8.84 -8.09 -3.00
CA LEU A 5 -8.89 -8.82 -4.28
C LEU A 5 -8.38 -10.25 -4.15
N PHE A 6 -7.34 -10.50 -3.32
CA PHE A 6 -6.91 -11.86 -3.03
C PHE A 6 -8.00 -12.68 -2.32
N LEU A 7 -8.75 -12.09 -1.38
CA LEU A 7 -9.86 -12.80 -0.72
C LEU A 7 -10.97 -13.17 -1.70
N ILE A 8 -11.30 -12.27 -2.65
CA ILE A 8 -12.27 -12.53 -3.71
C ILE A 8 -11.76 -13.64 -4.65
N GLY A 9 -10.52 -13.55 -5.11
CA GLY A 9 -9.90 -14.55 -5.98
C GLY A 9 -9.77 -15.94 -5.33
N GLN A 10 -9.70 -16.00 -4.00
CA GLN A 10 -9.74 -17.24 -3.23
C GLN A 10 -11.17 -17.76 -2.96
N GLY A 11 -12.22 -17.04 -3.40
CA GLY A 11 -13.62 -17.39 -3.15
C GLY A 11 -14.08 -17.18 -1.70
N MET A 12 -13.32 -16.42 -0.91
CA MET A 12 -13.60 -16.17 0.51
C MET A 12 -14.53 -14.97 0.71
N GLU A 13 -14.58 -14.07 -0.27
CA GLU A 13 -15.53 -12.96 -0.37
C GLU A 13 -16.12 -12.92 -1.77
N LYS A 14 -17.31 -12.33 -1.90
CA LYS A 14 -17.90 -12.07 -3.21
C LYS A 14 -17.48 -10.70 -3.75
N PRO A 15 -17.49 -10.46 -5.07
CA PRO A 15 -17.10 -9.16 -5.64
C PRO A 15 -17.88 -7.96 -5.10
N GLU A 16 -19.15 -8.17 -4.73
CA GLU A 16 -20.05 -7.12 -4.21
C GLU A 16 -19.55 -6.52 -2.88
N ILE A 17 -18.60 -7.18 -2.19
CA ILE A 17 -17.97 -6.65 -0.97
C ILE A 17 -17.27 -5.31 -1.21
N ILE A 18 -16.80 -5.05 -2.43
CA ILE A 18 -16.11 -3.80 -2.76
C ILE A 18 -17.11 -2.64 -2.67
N ASP A 19 -18.29 -2.80 -3.25
CA ASP A 19 -19.35 -1.79 -3.21
C ASP A 19 -19.85 -1.56 -1.78
N GLU A 20 -19.97 -2.63 -0.99
CA GLU A 20 -20.35 -2.54 0.41
C GLU A 20 -19.31 -1.76 1.24
N LEU A 21 -18.01 -2.01 1.03
CA LEU A 21 -16.92 -1.33 1.73
C LEU A 21 -16.76 0.14 1.32
N LEU A 22 -17.12 0.50 0.08
CA LEU A 22 -17.10 1.87 -0.41
C LEU A 22 -18.34 2.67 0.03
N ASN A 23 -19.37 2.01 0.55
CA ASN A 23 -20.55 2.68 1.09
C ASN A 23 -20.26 3.25 2.49
N ILE A 24 -19.93 4.55 2.54
CA ILE A 24 -19.54 5.25 3.76
C ILE A 24 -20.70 5.35 4.77
N GLU A 25 -21.94 5.50 4.29
CA GLU A 25 -23.12 5.60 5.17
C GLU A 25 -23.36 4.32 5.96
N LYS A 26 -23.20 3.16 5.32
CA LYS A 26 -23.33 1.84 5.96
C LYS A 26 -22.07 1.44 6.73
N ASN A 27 -20.90 1.84 6.23
CA ASN A 27 -19.60 1.44 6.77
C ASN A 27 -18.71 2.65 7.06
N PRO A 28 -19.01 3.41 8.14
CA PRO A 28 -18.21 4.58 8.50
C PRO A 28 -16.80 4.23 8.97
N GLN A 29 -16.53 2.95 9.24
CA GLN A 29 -15.23 2.47 9.72
C GLN A 29 -14.75 1.27 8.91
N LYS A 30 -13.46 1.28 8.60
CA LYS A 30 -12.78 0.22 7.87
C LYS A 30 -12.67 -1.06 8.72
N PRO A 31 -13.08 -2.23 8.22
CA PRO A 31 -12.83 -3.51 8.89
C PRO A 31 -11.34 -3.90 8.84
N GLN A 32 -10.92 -4.77 9.75
CA GLN A 32 -9.54 -5.25 9.81
C GLN A 32 -9.21 -6.22 8.66
N TYR A 33 -8.21 -5.87 7.87
CA TYR A 33 -7.59 -6.76 6.90
C TYR A 33 -6.11 -6.42 6.73
N SER A 34 -5.31 -7.44 6.42
CA SER A 34 -3.87 -7.31 6.19
C SER A 34 -3.56 -6.39 5.01
N MET A 35 -2.41 -5.73 5.07
CA MET A 35 -1.88 -5.01 3.91
C MET A 35 -1.27 -6.01 2.92
N ALA A 36 -1.29 -5.64 1.63
CA ALA A 36 -0.51 -6.36 0.65
C ALA A 36 0.96 -5.97 0.80
N VAL A 37 1.86 -6.88 0.44
CA VAL A 37 3.31 -6.59 0.42
C VAL A 37 3.64 -5.48 -0.57
N GLU A 38 4.71 -4.74 -0.30
CA GLU A 38 5.12 -3.59 -1.12
C GLU A 38 5.80 -3.95 -2.44
N PHE A 39 6.52 -5.08 -2.51
CA PHE A 39 7.37 -5.39 -3.67
C PHE A 39 6.65 -5.45 -5.05
N PRO A 40 5.38 -5.92 -5.18
CA PRO A 40 4.68 -5.92 -6.46
C PRO A 40 4.06 -4.55 -6.79
N LEU A 41 4.10 -3.58 -5.87
CA LEU A 41 3.59 -2.23 -6.11
C LEU A 41 4.68 -1.40 -6.82
N VAL A 42 4.72 -1.52 -8.14
CA VAL A 42 5.70 -0.79 -8.97
C VAL A 42 5.03 0.42 -9.62
N LEU A 43 5.56 1.61 -9.39
CA LEU A 43 5.23 2.80 -10.18
C LEU A 43 5.79 2.60 -11.59
N TYR A 44 4.93 2.18 -12.52
CA TYR A 44 5.35 1.80 -13.85
C TYR A 44 5.57 2.99 -14.78
N ASP A 45 4.66 3.95 -14.79
CA ASP A 45 4.69 5.08 -15.71
C ASP A 45 4.07 6.33 -15.08
N CYS A 46 4.60 7.48 -15.46
CA CYS A 46 4.12 8.81 -15.07
C CYS A 46 3.80 9.61 -16.33
N LYS A 47 2.53 9.99 -16.48
CA LYS A 47 2.09 10.77 -17.64
C LYS A 47 2.30 12.25 -17.37
N PHE A 48 3.10 12.88 -18.24
CA PHE A 48 3.32 14.31 -18.25
C PHE A 48 2.94 14.87 -19.62
N GLU A 49 2.25 16.00 -19.62
CA GLU A 49 1.88 16.70 -20.83
C GLU A 49 3.01 17.64 -21.28
N ASN A 50 3.13 17.86 -22.59
CA ASN A 50 4.04 18.83 -23.19
C ASN A 50 5.54 18.61 -22.90
N ILE A 51 5.94 17.38 -22.58
CA ILE A 51 7.35 17.02 -22.45
C ILE A 51 7.86 16.29 -23.69
N LYS A 52 9.09 16.58 -24.08
CA LYS A 52 9.82 15.86 -25.11
C LYS A 52 10.86 14.96 -24.45
N TRP A 53 10.62 13.66 -24.45
CA TRP A 53 11.60 12.69 -23.95
C TRP A 53 12.85 12.68 -24.84
N ILE A 54 14.01 12.70 -24.21
CA ILE A 54 15.31 12.59 -24.87
C ILE A 54 15.82 11.18 -24.59
N TYR A 55 16.15 10.46 -25.66
CA TYR A 55 16.68 9.11 -25.58
C TYR A 55 18.10 9.08 -26.10
N ASP A 56 19.00 8.56 -25.27
CA ASP A 56 20.36 8.26 -25.66
C ASP A 56 20.46 6.78 -26.07
N ARG A 57 21.16 6.51 -27.17
CA ARG A 57 21.27 5.16 -27.73
C ARG A 57 22.02 4.23 -26.78
N GLU A 58 23.16 4.65 -26.25
CA GLU A 58 24.03 3.82 -25.43
C GLU A 58 23.34 3.46 -24.11
N VAL A 59 22.68 4.44 -23.49
CA VAL A 59 21.87 4.22 -22.28
C VAL A 59 20.69 3.30 -22.57
N HIS A 60 20.02 3.45 -23.71
CA HIS A 60 18.90 2.60 -24.09
C HIS A 60 19.35 1.14 -24.30
N GLU A 61 20.44 0.91 -25.04
CA GLU A 61 21.02 -0.41 -25.27
C GLU A 61 21.48 -1.07 -23.95
N PHE A 62 22.10 -0.29 -23.05
CA PHE A 62 22.47 -0.76 -21.71
C PHE A 62 21.25 -1.21 -20.92
N ASN A 63 20.20 -0.39 -20.84
CA ASN A 63 18.98 -0.71 -20.10
C ASN A 63 18.28 -1.96 -20.65
N VAL A 64 18.15 -2.07 -21.97
CA VAL A 64 17.55 -3.24 -22.62
C VAL A 64 18.36 -4.50 -22.28
N THR A 65 19.69 -4.44 -22.41
CA THR A 65 20.57 -5.58 -22.11
C THR A 65 20.45 -5.99 -20.64
N HIS A 66 20.47 -5.03 -19.72
CA HIS A 66 20.36 -5.28 -18.29
C HIS A 66 19.02 -5.93 -17.92
N LEU A 67 17.90 -5.39 -18.45
CA LEU A 67 16.57 -5.93 -18.20
C LEU A 67 16.41 -7.34 -18.80
N GLN A 68 16.97 -7.60 -19.98
CA GLN A 68 16.98 -8.94 -20.58
C GLN A 68 17.73 -9.95 -19.71
N GLN A 69 18.90 -9.58 -19.16
CA GLN A 69 19.65 -10.43 -18.24
C GLN A 69 18.86 -10.72 -16.96
N GLN A 70 18.24 -9.70 -16.37
CA GLN A 70 17.38 -9.88 -15.19
C GLN A 70 16.19 -10.79 -15.51
N TRP A 71 15.54 -10.59 -16.66
CA TRP A 71 14.42 -11.42 -17.09
C TRP A 71 14.83 -12.88 -17.25
N ALA A 72 15.94 -13.16 -17.94
CA ALA A 72 16.44 -14.53 -18.11
C ALA A 72 16.69 -15.21 -16.75
N ASN A 73 17.34 -14.50 -15.82
CA ASN A 73 17.61 -15.00 -14.48
C ASN A 73 16.33 -15.33 -13.68
N GLN A 74 15.33 -14.44 -13.71
CA GLN A 74 14.07 -14.68 -13.01
C GLN A 74 13.24 -15.77 -13.69
N ALA A 75 13.22 -15.83 -15.02
CA ALA A 75 12.52 -16.86 -15.78
C ALA A 75 13.04 -18.26 -15.44
N VAL A 76 14.36 -18.45 -15.37
CA VAL A 76 14.97 -19.73 -14.96
C VAL A 76 14.56 -20.09 -13.53
N LYS A 77 14.67 -19.16 -12.57
CA LYS A 77 14.28 -19.40 -11.17
C LYS A 77 12.81 -19.79 -11.03
N THR A 78 11.92 -19.07 -11.71
CA THR A 78 10.48 -19.35 -11.71
C THR A 78 10.21 -20.72 -12.34
N HIS A 79 10.84 -21.04 -13.47
CA HIS A 79 10.65 -22.32 -14.14
C HIS A 79 11.15 -23.50 -13.31
N MET A 80 12.32 -23.36 -12.66
CA MET A 80 12.84 -24.39 -11.74
C MET A 80 11.84 -24.70 -10.62
N LEU A 81 11.32 -23.67 -9.94
CA LEU A 81 10.33 -23.85 -8.88
C LEU A 81 9.03 -24.46 -9.40
N TYR A 82 8.57 -24.03 -10.56
CA TYR A 82 7.37 -24.56 -11.19
C TYR A 82 7.53 -26.06 -11.53
N SER A 83 8.63 -26.45 -12.16
CA SER A 83 8.94 -27.84 -12.49
C SER A 83 9.12 -28.70 -11.23
N MET A 84 9.74 -28.16 -10.17
CA MET A 84 9.82 -28.85 -8.87
C MET A 84 8.42 -29.10 -8.27
N LEU A 85 7.52 -28.12 -8.33
CA LEU A 85 6.14 -28.28 -7.88
C LEU A 85 5.39 -29.33 -8.71
N GLN A 86 5.52 -29.30 -10.04
CA GLN A 86 4.93 -30.32 -10.91
C GLN A 86 5.47 -31.72 -10.64
N GLY A 87 6.75 -31.87 -10.29
CA GLY A 87 7.31 -33.16 -9.88
C GLY A 87 6.67 -33.72 -8.60
N LEU A 88 6.23 -32.84 -7.70
CA LEU A 88 5.54 -33.23 -6.46
C LEU A 88 4.08 -33.65 -6.70
N ASP A 89 3.47 -33.24 -7.80
CA ASP A 89 2.06 -33.55 -8.12
C ASP A 89 1.79 -35.05 -8.27
N SER A 90 2.77 -35.84 -8.75
CA SER A 90 2.64 -37.30 -8.85
C SER A 90 2.93 -38.05 -7.56
N VAL A 91 3.35 -37.38 -6.48
CA VAL A 91 3.69 -38.05 -5.22
C VAL A 91 2.41 -38.53 -4.54
N ALA A 92 2.35 -39.82 -4.23
CA ALA A 92 1.25 -40.45 -3.53
C ALA A 92 1.44 -40.25 -2.02
N VAL A 93 0.53 -39.54 -1.36
CA VAL A 93 0.63 -39.22 0.07
C VAL A 93 -0.50 -39.95 0.82
N PRO A 94 -0.24 -40.51 2.01
CA PRO A 94 -1.30 -41.03 2.86
C PRO A 94 -2.21 -39.89 3.33
N CYS A 95 -3.49 -39.90 2.94
CA CYS A 95 -4.47 -38.93 3.41
C CYS A 95 -5.23 -39.49 4.61
N GLY A 96 -4.69 -39.28 5.83
CA GLY A 96 -5.35 -39.66 7.07
C GLY A 96 -6.32 -38.59 7.57
N ALA A 97 -7.61 -38.78 7.37
CA ALA A 97 -8.65 -38.02 8.07
C ALA A 97 -9.88 -38.90 8.38
N GLY A 98 -9.67 -40.04 9.03
CA GLY A 98 -10.76 -40.83 9.62
C GLY A 98 -10.36 -42.26 9.99
N PRO A 99 -11.12 -42.96 10.87
CA PRO A 99 -10.70 -44.23 11.47
C PRO A 99 -10.75 -45.45 10.53
N LYS A 100 -11.18 -45.33 9.26
CA LYS A 100 -11.49 -46.49 8.42
C LYS A 100 -11.13 -46.42 6.93
N THR A 101 -10.27 -45.49 6.49
CA THR A 101 -9.81 -45.52 5.09
C THR A 101 -8.40 -44.95 4.97
N GLU A 102 -7.39 -45.82 4.96
CA GLU A 102 -6.04 -45.51 4.51
C GLU A 102 -6.06 -45.40 2.97
N GLY A 103 -6.64 -44.32 2.46
CA GLY A 103 -6.57 -43.98 1.05
C GLY A 103 -5.26 -43.26 0.75
N VAL A 104 -4.44 -43.84 -0.11
CA VAL A 104 -3.32 -43.12 -0.72
C VAL A 104 -3.89 -42.26 -1.86
N ILE A 105 -3.62 -40.97 -1.85
CA ILE A 105 -4.09 -40.03 -2.88
C ILE A 105 -2.87 -39.37 -3.50
N GLU A 106 -2.82 -39.28 -4.83
CA GLU A 106 -1.81 -38.48 -5.52
C GLU A 106 -1.98 -37.00 -5.20
N TRP A 107 -0.88 -36.29 -4.97
CA TRP A 107 -0.88 -34.89 -4.57
C TRP A 107 -1.66 -33.99 -5.53
N ARG A 108 -1.59 -34.24 -6.85
CA ARG A 108 -2.34 -33.49 -7.88
C ARG A 108 -3.86 -33.51 -7.68
N ASN A 109 -4.37 -34.55 -7.04
CA ASN A 109 -5.80 -34.76 -6.82
C ASN A 109 -6.26 -34.18 -5.47
N VAL A 110 -5.33 -33.73 -4.62
CA VAL A 110 -5.65 -33.09 -3.35
C VAL A 110 -6.21 -31.69 -3.60
N LYS A 111 -7.41 -31.42 -3.07
CA LYS A 111 -8.07 -30.12 -3.16
C LYS A 111 -7.88 -29.34 -1.85
N PRO A 112 -7.56 -28.03 -1.90
CA PRO A 112 -7.27 -27.23 -3.10
C PRO A 112 -5.83 -27.42 -3.62
N SER A 113 -5.66 -27.40 -4.96
CA SER A 113 -4.34 -27.55 -5.61
C SER A 113 -3.39 -26.37 -5.31
N VAL A 114 -3.92 -25.17 -5.06
CA VAL A 114 -3.15 -24.01 -4.62
C VAL A 114 -3.50 -23.70 -3.18
N ILE A 115 -2.57 -23.97 -2.25
CA ILE A 115 -2.83 -23.85 -0.81
C ILE A 115 -2.43 -22.47 -0.27
N LYS A 116 -1.23 -21.99 -0.59
CA LYS A 116 -0.61 -20.82 0.08
C LYS A 116 0.09 -19.82 -0.83
N GLN A 117 -0.07 -19.86 -2.16
CA GLN A 117 0.61 -18.89 -3.05
C GLN A 117 0.34 -17.42 -2.66
N THR A 118 -0.89 -17.09 -2.28
CA THR A 118 -1.28 -15.74 -1.85
C THR A 118 -0.63 -15.28 -0.54
N SER A 119 -0.03 -16.18 0.26
CA SER A 119 0.66 -15.76 1.48
C SER A 119 1.95 -15.01 1.25
N ALA A 120 2.57 -15.15 0.08
CA ALA A 120 3.72 -14.33 -0.29
C ALA A 120 3.35 -12.86 -0.52
N PHE A 121 2.05 -12.55 -0.73
CA PHE A 121 1.60 -11.21 -1.14
C PHE A 121 0.85 -10.42 -0.06
N VAL A 122 0.78 -10.93 1.18
CA VAL A 122 0.00 -10.35 2.26
C VAL A 122 0.81 -10.32 3.54
N GLU A 123 0.93 -9.14 4.16
CA GLU A 123 1.70 -8.93 5.39
C GLU A 123 0.89 -9.18 6.66
N GLY A 124 1.62 -9.46 7.75
CA GLY A 124 1.07 -9.54 9.10
C GLY A 124 0.46 -10.89 9.47
N VAL A 125 -0.11 -10.93 10.68
CA VAL A 125 -0.63 -12.15 11.28
C VAL A 125 -1.97 -12.52 10.66
N LYS A 126 -2.01 -13.70 10.02
CA LYS A 126 -3.26 -14.25 9.48
C LYS A 126 -4.08 -14.91 10.58
N MET A 127 -5.40 -14.70 10.55
CA MET A 127 -6.31 -15.41 11.44
C MET A 127 -6.32 -16.90 11.06
N ARG A 128 -6.28 -17.79 12.07
CA ARG A 128 -6.27 -19.25 11.86
C ARG A 128 -7.55 -19.73 11.14
N THR A 129 -8.68 -19.16 11.54
CA THR A 129 -9.98 -19.39 10.92
C THR A 129 -10.41 -18.15 10.18
N TYR A 130 -10.88 -18.32 8.96
CA TYR A 130 -11.38 -17.19 8.18
C TYR A 130 -12.64 -16.59 8.81
N LYS A 131 -12.69 -15.26 8.86
CA LYS A 131 -13.89 -14.49 9.21
C LYS A 131 -14.21 -13.53 8.07
N PRO A 132 -15.45 -13.46 7.56
CA PRO A 132 -15.81 -12.50 6.53
C PRO A 132 -15.55 -11.06 6.96
N LEU A 133 -15.16 -10.20 6.01
CA LEU A 133 -14.69 -8.83 6.27
C LEU A 133 -15.66 -8.02 7.12
N MET A 134 -16.96 -8.09 6.82
CA MET A 134 -18.01 -7.32 7.51
C MET A 134 -18.20 -7.70 8.99
N HIS A 135 -17.78 -8.90 9.37
CA HIS A 135 -17.89 -9.37 10.75
C HIS A 135 -16.61 -9.11 11.56
N ARG A 136 -15.57 -8.55 10.96
CA ARG A 136 -14.29 -8.29 11.65
C ARG A 136 -14.37 -7.03 12.50
N PRO A 137 -13.52 -6.90 13.53
CA PRO A 137 -13.35 -5.65 14.24
C PRO A 137 -13.04 -4.51 13.28
N LYS A 138 -13.66 -3.36 13.50
CA LYS A 138 -13.42 -2.15 12.72
C LYS A 138 -12.33 -1.31 13.38
N CYS A 139 -11.57 -0.57 12.58
CA CYS A 139 -10.57 0.36 13.06
C CYS A 139 -11.23 1.53 13.80
N GLN A 140 -10.52 2.11 14.77
CA GLN A 140 -10.94 3.36 15.39
C GLN A 140 -11.06 4.47 14.34
N GLY A 141 -12.03 5.37 14.54
CA GLY A 141 -12.20 6.57 13.72
C GLY A 141 -10.96 7.47 13.76
N LEU A 142 -10.78 8.24 12.68
CA LEU A 142 -9.65 9.16 12.57
C LEU A 142 -9.70 10.21 13.68
N GLU A 143 -10.88 10.71 13.99
CA GLU A 143 -11.17 11.72 15.02
C GLU A 143 -10.73 11.20 16.40
N SER A 144 -11.06 9.94 16.72
CA SER A 144 -10.64 9.31 17.97
C SER A 144 -9.11 9.20 18.06
N ARG A 145 -8.43 8.89 16.95
CA ARG A 145 -6.97 8.84 16.89
C ARG A 145 -6.35 10.23 17.03
N ILE A 146 -6.90 11.24 16.37
CA ILE A 146 -6.45 12.64 16.51
C ILE A 146 -6.58 13.09 17.97
N GLN A 147 -7.76 12.92 18.57
CA GLN A 147 -7.98 13.26 19.98
C GLN A 147 -7.04 12.52 20.94
N HIS A 148 -6.70 11.26 20.65
CA HIS A 148 -5.73 10.52 21.44
C HIS A 148 -4.34 11.18 21.40
N PHE A 149 -3.87 11.58 20.22
CA PHE A 149 -2.57 12.22 20.06
C PHE A 149 -2.53 13.67 20.54
N VAL A 150 -3.64 14.41 20.41
CA VAL A 150 -3.81 15.76 20.99
C VAL A 150 -3.73 15.70 22.51
N ARG A 151 -4.45 14.77 23.15
CA ARG A 151 -4.35 14.53 24.61
C ARG A 151 -2.93 14.17 25.06
N ARG A 152 -2.13 13.58 24.18
CA ARG A 152 -0.72 13.22 24.42
C ARG A 152 0.25 14.37 24.09
N GLY A 153 -0.24 15.53 23.65
CA GLY A 153 0.58 16.68 23.26
C GLY A 153 1.47 16.44 22.05
N ARG A 154 1.20 15.42 21.23
CA ARG A 154 2.03 15.07 20.06
C ARG A 154 1.62 15.81 18.78
N ILE A 155 0.38 16.31 18.73
CA ILE A 155 -0.20 16.98 17.57
C ILE A 155 -1.16 18.06 18.09
N GLU A 156 -1.24 19.20 17.41
CA GLU A 156 -2.27 20.22 17.66
C GLU A 156 -3.61 19.80 17.05
N HIS A 157 -4.72 20.20 17.66
CA HIS A 157 -6.05 19.91 17.09
C HIS A 157 -6.23 20.70 15.80
N PRO A 158 -6.62 20.06 14.68
CA PRO A 158 -6.95 20.81 13.46
C PRO A 158 -8.03 21.83 13.78
N ARG A 159 -7.73 23.12 13.63
CA ARG A 159 -8.75 24.17 13.71
C ARG A 159 -9.60 24.04 12.44
N LEU A 160 -10.89 23.79 12.60
CA LEU A 160 -11.83 23.88 11.50
C LEU A 160 -11.84 25.36 11.06
N PHE A 161 -11.27 25.65 9.91
CA PHE A 161 -11.47 26.94 9.25
C PHE A 161 -12.91 26.96 8.70
N TYR A 162 -13.86 27.29 9.56
CA TYR A 162 -15.19 27.74 9.16
C TYR A 162 -15.45 29.07 9.87
N GLU A 163 -15.39 30.13 9.06
CA GLU A 163 -15.92 31.50 9.21
C GLU A 163 -15.44 32.39 10.36
N GLU A 164 -14.69 33.45 10.00
CA GLU A 164 -15.10 34.85 10.21
C GLU A 164 -14.23 35.76 9.33
N GLU A 165 -14.57 35.85 8.03
CA GLU A 165 -14.27 37.06 7.26
C GLU A 165 -15.33 38.10 7.62
N THR A 166 -15.22 38.69 8.81
CA THR A 166 -15.94 39.93 9.14
C THR A 166 -15.01 41.11 8.91
N GLU A 167 -15.31 41.83 7.84
CA GLU A 167 -14.92 43.21 7.51
C GLU A 167 -14.08 43.96 8.55
N ALA A 168 -12.82 44.24 8.22
CA ALA A 168 -12.12 45.39 8.77
C ALA A 168 -11.88 46.40 7.63
N LYS A 169 -12.79 47.38 7.56
CA LYS A 169 -12.64 48.57 6.72
C LYS A 169 -11.38 49.35 7.11
N ARG A 170 -10.73 49.87 6.06
CA ARG A 170 -9.84 51.04 5.99
C ARG A 170 -9.89 51.96 7.22
N ASP A 171 -8.74 52.20 7.85
CA ASP A 171 -7.99 53.44 7.59
C ASP A 171 -6.59 53.39 8.21
N CYS A 172 -5.65 54.02 7.49
CA CYS A 172 -4.26 54.23 7.88
C CYS A 172 -4.15 55.47 8.78
N ASN A 173 -3.36 55.41 9.84
CA ASN A 173 -2.43 56.49 10.19
C ASN A 173 -1.41 56.06 11.26
N ASP A 174 -0.16 56.45 11.00
CA ASP A 174 1.06 56.23 11.77
C ASP A 174 1.02 56.75 13.21
N THR A 175 1.63 56.02 14.16
CA THR A 175 2.64 56.58 15.10
C THR A 175 3.47 55.44 15.71
N LEU A 176 4.80 55.60 15.65
CA LEU A 176 5.85 54.79 16.28
C LEU A 176 5.81 54.87 17.82
N VAL A 177 6.16 53.78 18.54
CA VAL A 177 7.13 53.69 19.66
C VAL A 177 7.33 52.21 20.06
N GLU A 178 8.59 51.86 20.32
CA GLU A 178 9.21 50.60 20.79
C GLU A 178 8.61 50.06 22.12
N GLU A 179 8.74 48.82 22.59
CA GLU A 179 9.86 47.87 22.73
C GLU A 179 9.24 46.45 22.83
N GLY A 180 9.80 45.38 22.27
CA GLY A 180 10.91 44.64 22.87
C GLY A 180 10.43 43.39 23.64
N THR A 181 10.25 42.26 22.94
CA THR A 181 10.49 40.93 23.53
C THR A 181 10.67 39.88 22.44
N ILE A 182 11.90 39.40 22.33
CA ILE A 182 12.36 38.35 21.44
C ILE A 182 11.83 37.00 21.94
N LEU A 183 11.09 36.27 21.11
CA LEU A 183 10.98 34.81 21.23
C LEU A 183 11.21 34.19 19.85
N GLU A 184 12.35 33.52 19.74
CA GLU A 184 12.91 32.93 18.52
C GLU A 184 11.93 31.98 17.82
N LYS A 185 11.75 32.17 16.50
CA LYS A 185 11.12 31.19 15.61
C LYS A 185 12.21 30.31 15.00
N PRO A 186 12.04 28.97 14.95
CA PRO A 186 13.04 28.08 14.36
C PRO A 186 13.15 28.31 12.85
N THR A 187 14.36 28.59 12.39
CA THR A 187 14.71 28.86 10.99
C THR A 187 14.49 27.62 10.13
N LYS A 188 13.48 27.64 9.26
CA LYS A 188 13.39 26.68 8.15
C LYS A 188 14.52 27.00 7.18
N ARG A 189 15.47 26.08 6.99
CA ARG A 189 16.47 26.17 5.92
C ARG A 189 15.74 26.05 4.58
N VAL A 190 15.65 27.16 3.86
CA VAL A 190 15.24 27.19 2.46
C VAL A 190 16.51 26.95 1.64
N CYS A 191 16.53 25.88 0.85
CA CYS A 191 17.59 25.66 -0.14
C CYS A 191 17.38 26.65 -1.29
N VAL A 192 18.28 27.62 -1.43
CA VAL A 192 18.32 28.53 -2.57
C VAL A 192 19.01 27.79 -3.72
N ALA A 193 18.34 27.66 -4.86
CA ALA A 193 18.94 27.15 -6.08
C ALA A 193 19.98 28.16 -6.57
N THR A 194 21.24 27.75 -6.61
CA THR A 194 22.32 28.50 -7.26
C THR A 194 22.18 28.37 -8.78
N GLU A 195 21.98 29.50 -9.46
CA GLU A 195 22.05 29.62 -10.91
C GLU A 195 23.40 29.08 -11.41
N SER A 196 23.34 28.03 -12.22
CA SER A 196 24.50 27.49 -12.94
C SER A 196 24.70 28.34 -14.19
N LYS A 197 25.68 29.25 -14.18
CA LYS A 197 26.16 29.90 -15.40
C LYS A 197 26.91 28.86 -16.22
N SER A 198 26.34 28.44 -17.34
CA SER A 198 27.02 27.68 -18.38
C SER A 198 28.13 28.55 -19.00
N ILE A 199 29.38 28.18 -18.73
CA ILE A 199 30.54 28.63 -19.50
C ILE A 199 30.96 27.45 -20.37
N ILE A 200 30.73 27.65 -21.68
CA ILE A 200 31.21 26.89 -22.86
C ILE A 200 30.55 25.53 -23.08
#